data_AF-A0A6M8VCH6-F1
#
_entry.id   AF-A0A6M8VCH6-F1
#
_cell.length_a   1.000
_cell.length_b   1.000
_cell.length_c   1.000
_cell.angle_alpha   90.00
_cell.angle_beta   90.00
_cell.angle_gamma   90.00
#
_symmetry.space_group_name_H-M   'P 1'
#
loop_
_entity.id
_entity.type
_entity.pdbx_description
1 polymer ?
#
loop_
_entity_poly.entity_id
_entity_poly.type
_entity_poly.pdbx_seq_one_letter_code
_entity_poly.pdbx_strand_id
1 'polypeptide(L)'
;MKYKNLRLAFLMEIFVGFTTIISIALMGPKGITALALIALRPVFMKREEIKNPAAYFQIFYKVLSNSLSIISIMLILIIISLQFIPAYQSKLPPVKDLLTLILPFFLLTHGVIGFINSSDIEKEKK
;
A
#
# COMPACT_ATOMS: atom_id res chain seq x y z
N MET A 1 11.28 12.63 11.34
CA MET A 1 11.00 13.49 10.15
C MET A 1 9.85 12.88 9.36
N LYS A 2 9.02 13.70 8.70
CA LYS A 2 7.92 13.26 7.83
C LYS A 2 7.99 13.98 6.48
N TYR A 3 7.24 13.52 5.48
CA TYR A 3 7.08 14.29 4.23
C TYR A 3 6.22 15.54 4.48
N LYS A 4 6.62 16.66 3.89
CA LYS A 4 5.92 17.94 4.02
C LYS A 4 4.50 17.90 3.47
N ASN A 5 4.34 17.21 2.33
CA ASN A 5 3.05 16.98 1.70
C ASN A 5 2.70 15.49 1.79
N LEU A 6 1.97 15.11 2.84
CA LEU A 6 1.57 13.72 3.10
C LEU A 6 0.59 13.20 2.05
N ARG A 7 -0.32 14.04 1.56
CA ARG A 7 -1.26 13.67 0.46
C ARG A 7 -0.51 13.22 -0.78
N LEU A 8 0.48 14.01 -1.21
CA LEU A 8 1.31 13.67 -2.36
C LEU A 8 2.13 12.39 -2.08
N ALA A 9 2.60 12.25 -0.84
CA ALA A 9 3.32 11.07 -0.41
C ALA A 9 2.47 9.80 -0.54
N PHE A 10 1.20 9.83 -0.15
CA PHE A 10 0.26 8.71 -0.29
C PHE A 10 -0.18 8.50 -1.74
N LEU A 11 -0.38 9.58 -2.51
CA LEU A 11 -0.71 9.49 -3.93
C LEU A 11 0.39 8.75 -4.72
N MET A 12 1.65 8.97 -4.38
CA MET A 12 2.76 8.19 -4.96
C MET A 12 2.69 6.71 -4.60
N GLU A 13 2.29 6.35 -3.38
CA GLU A 13 2.11 4.94 -2.99
C GLU A 13 1.00 4.29 -3.82
N ILE A 14 -0.11 4.98 -4.04
CA ILE A 14 -1.20 4.53 -4.93
C ILE A 14 -0.67 4.33 -6.35
N PHE A 15 0.03 5.32 -6.90
CA PHE A 15 0.56 5.27 -8.26
C PHE A 15 1.58 4.14 -8.43
N VAL A 16 2.53 4.00 -7.51
CA VAL A 16 3.55 2.94 -7.55
C VAL A 16 2.90 1.57 -7.35
N GLY A 17 1.94 1.43 -6.43
CA GLY A 17 1.19 0.19 -6.23
C GLY A 17 0.46 -0.24 -7.51
N PHE A 18 -0.26 0.69 -8.13
CA PHE A 18 -1.02 0.42 -9.36
C PHE A 18 -0.12 0.09 -10.55
N THR A 19 0.93 0.87 -10.79
CA THR A 19 1.91 0.62 -11.86
C THR A 19 2.64 -0.70 -11.67
N THR A 20 2.91 -1.10 -10.42
CA THR A 20 3.52 -2.40 -10.14
C THR A 20 2.55 -3.55 -10.45
N ILE A 21 1.27 -3.44 -10.09
CA ILE A 21 0.25 -4.44 -10.44
C ILE A 21 0.17 -4.62 -11.96
N ILE A 22 0.12 -3.51 -12.72
CA ILE A 22 0.14 -3.55 -14.19
C ILE A 22 1.42 -4.21 -14.70
N SER A 23 2.57 -3.84 -14.14
CA SER A 23 3.87 -4.40 -14.55
C SER A 23 3.94 -5.91 -14.32
N ILE A 24 3.38 -6.40 -13.21
CA ILE A 24 3.29 -7.83 -12.92
C ILE A 24 2.35 -8.53 -13.91
N ALA A 25 1.22 -7.90 -14.25
CA ALA A 25 0.29 -8.46 -15.24
C ALA A 25 0.92 -8.59 -16.64
N LEU A 26 1.79 -7.65 -17.02
CA LEU A 26 2.45 -7.64 -18.34
C LEU A 26 3.74 -8.48 -18.41
N MET A 27 4.55 -8.45 -17.35
CA MET A 27 5.91 -9.01 -17.34
C MET A 27 6.09 -10.18 -16.36
N GLY A 28 5.01 -10.63 -15.73
CA GLY A 28 5.03 -11.64 -14.68
C GLY A 28 5.77 -11.15 -13.42
N PRO A 29 6.38 -12.05 -12.62
CA PRO A 29 7.00 -11.69 -11.35
C PRO A 29 8.09 -10.61 -11.44
N LYS A 30 8.73 -10.46 -12.61
CA LYS A 30 9.74 -9.41 -12.87
C LYS A 30 9.17 -7.99 -12.74
N GLY A 31 7.85 -7.83 -12.89
CA GLY A 31 7.16 -6.55 -12.72
C GLY A 31 7.27 -5.96 -11.31
N ILE A 32 7.64 -6.76 -10.30
CA ILE A 32 7.87 -6.28 -8.92
C ILE A 32 8.97 -5.22 -8.84
N THR A 33 9.88 -5.19 -9.82
CA THR A 33 10.94 -4.18 -9.92
C THR A 33 10.40 -2.76 -10.01
N ALA A 34 9.15 -2.57 -10.47
CA ALA A 34 8.48 -1.26 -10.47
C ALA A 34 8.31 -0.66 -9.06
N LEU A 35 8.36 -1.47 -8.00
CA LEU A 35 8.38 -0.96 -6.62
C LEU A 35 9.60 -0.09 -6.34
N ALA A 36 10.71 -0.28 -7.08
CA ALA A 36 11.90 0.56 -6.93
C ALA A 36 11.60 2.05 -7.16
N LEU A 37 10.50 2.39 -7.87
CA LEU A 37 10.02 3.76 -8.03
C LEU A 37 9.74 4.43 -6.66
N ILE A 38 9.42 3.66 -5.61
CA ILE A 38 9.21 4.22 -4.27
C ILE A 38 10.50 4.78 -3.67
N ALA A 39 11.66 4.24 -4.05
CA ALA A 39 12.95 4.71 -3.58
C ALA A 39 13.29 6.12 -4.10
N LEU A 40 12.61 6.57 -5.17
CA LEU A 40 12.76 7.92 -5.71
C LEU A 40 11.98 8.98 -4.92
N ARG A 41 11.10 8.57 -4.00
CA ARG A 41 10.26 9.47 -3.20
C ARG A 41 11.05 10.59 -2.47
N PRO A 42 12.23 10.35 -1.87
CA PRO A 42 13.02 11.40 -1.24
C PRO A 42 13.58 12.45 -2.20
N VAL A 43 13.74 12.12 -3.49
CA VAL A 43 14.28 13.04 -4.51
C VAL A 43 13.26 14.12 -4.85
N PHE A 44 11.97 13.76 -4.90
CA PHE A 44 10.90 14.67 -5.32
C PHE A 44 10.14 15.30 -4.15
N MET A 45 10.33 14.82 -2.91
CA MET A 45 9.56 15.27 -1.75
C MET A 45 10.42 15.82 -0.63
N LYS A 46 10.13 17.06 -0.24
CA LYS A 46 10.72 17.70 0.94
C LYS A 46 10.25 17.03 2.23
N ARG A 47 11.17 16.88 3.18
CA ARG A 47 10.87 16.42 4.54
C ARG A 47 10.78 17.61 5.50
N GLU A 48 9.95 17.48 6.52
CA GLU A 48 9.82 18.44 7.62
C GLU A 48 9.90 17.71 8.97
N GLU A 49 10.22 18.48 10.01
CA GLU A 49 10.16 17.98 11.39
C GLU A 49 8.72 17.76 11.84
N ILE A 50 8.55 16.82 12.76
CA ILE A 50 7.25 16.46 13.30
C ILE A 50 7.02 17.33 14.53
N LYS A 51 6.13 18.33 14.41
CA LYS A 51 5.82 19.26 15.51
C LYS A 51 5.11 18.60 16.69
N ASN A 52 4.20 17.66 16.43
CA ASN A 52 3.48 16.87 17.44
C ASN A 52 3.68 15.37 17.16
N PRO A 53 4.68 14.73 17.79
CA PRO A 53 4.98 13.32 17.55
C PRO A 53 3.85 12.39 17.94
N ALA A 54 3.21 12.62 19.09
CA ALA A 54 2.20 11.73 19.64
C ALA A 54 0.99 11.59 18.70
N ALA A 55 0.44 12.71 18.24
CA ALA A 55 -0.70 12.69 17.34
C ALA A 55 -0.35 12.15 15.95
N TYR A 56 0.85 12.48 15.44
CA TYR A 56 1.36 11.90 14.20
C TYR A 56 1.47 10.37 14.27
N PHE A 57 2.00 9.83 15.37
CA PHE A 57 2.14 8.38 15.55
C PHE A 57 0.79 7.67 15.72
N GLN A 58 -0.18 8.29 16.38
CA GLN A 58 -1.54 7.75 16.46
C GLN A 58 -2.17 7.60 15.08
N ILE A 59 -2.07 8.63 14.23
CA ILE A 59 -2.62 8.56 12.87
C ILE A 59 -1.83 7.58 12.00
N PHE A 60 -0.50 7.58 12.11
CA PHE A 60 0.34 6.61 11.41
C PHE A 60 -0.05 5.17 11.77
N TYR A 61 -0.24 4.89 13.06
CA TYR A 61 -0.66 3.58 13.54
C TYR A 61 -2.06 3.21 13.04
N LYS A 62 -3.01 4.17 13.04
CA LYS A 62 -4.35 3.97 12.49
C LYS A 62 -4.32 3.60 11.01
N VAL A 63 -3.53 4.32 10.20
CA VAL A 63 -3.37 4.02 8.77
C VAL A 63 -2.77 2.63 8.57
N LEU A 64 -1.70 2.32 9.29
CA LEU A 64 -1.02 1.03 9.19
C LEU A 64 -1.93 -0.13 9.62
N SER A 65 -2.60 -0.01 10.77
CA SER A 65 -3.50 -1.03 11.31
C SER A 65 -4.65 -1.30 10.35
N ASN A 66 -5.33 -0.27 9.85
CA ASN A 66 -6.41 -0.44 8.89
C ASN A 66 -5.93 -1.11 7.59
N SER A 67 -4.74 -0.75 7.11
CA SER A 67 -4.16 -1.34 5.90
C SER A 67 -3.87 -2.83 6.07
N LEU A 68 -3.28 -3.21 7.21
CA LEU A 68 -3.01 -4.60 7.55
C LEU A 68 -4.30 -5.41 7.73
N SER A 69 -5.33 -4.83 8.36
CA SER A 69 -6.63 -5.48 8.51
C SER A 69 -7.27 -5.79 7.15
N ILE A 70 -7.28 -4.83 6.22
CA ILE A 70 -7.83 -5.05 4.87
C ILE A 70 -7.07 -6.15 4.13
N ILE A 71 -5.73 -6.12 4.14
CA ILE A 71 -4.91 -7.14 3.49
C ILE A 71 -5.10 -8.52 4.14
N SER A 72 -5.23 -8.58 5.46
CA SER A 72 -5.50 -9.82 6.17
C SER A 72 -6.86 -10.41 5.77
N ILE A 73 -7.91 -9.59 5.71
CA ILE A 73 -9.23 -10.02 5.27
C ILE A 73 -9.18 -10.51 3.82
N MET A 74 -8.50 -9.78 2.93
CA MET A 74 -8.31 -10.19 1.54
C MET A 74 -7.64 -11.57 1.43
N LEU A 75 -6.58 -11.81 2.21
CA LEU A 75 -5.89 -13.11 2.22
C LEU A 75 -6.78 -14.24 2.72
N ILE A 76 -7.54 -14.01 3.79
CA ILE A 76 -8.50 -14.99 4.32
C ILE A 76 -9.54 -15.34 3.24
N LEU A 77 -10.09 -14.35 2.54
CA LEU A 77 -11.05 -14.57 1.46
C LEU A 77 -10.46 -15.36 0.29
N ILE A 78 -9.20 -15.11 -0.09
CA ILE A 78 -8.49 -15.88 -1.11
C ILE A 78 -8.33 -17.34 -0.67
N ILE A 79 -7.92 -17.58 0.57
CA ILE A 79 -7.74 -18.94 1.12
C ILE A 79 -9.06 -19.69 1.17
N ILE A 80 -10.13 -19.06 1.65
CA ILE A 80 -11.47 -19.66 1.67
C ILE A 80 -11.91 -20.01 0.24
N SER A 81 -11.74 -19.09 -0.71
CA SER A 81 -12.09 -19.33 -2.11
C SER A 81 -11.32 -20.52 -2.70
N LEU A 82 -10.05 -20.67 -2.36
CA LEU A 82 -9.21 -21.81 -2.78
C LEU A 82 -9.64 -23.14 -2.18
N GLN A 83 -10.07 -23.16 -0.91
CA GLN A 83 -10.44 -24.39 -0.20
C GLN A 83 -11.84 -24.88 -0.56
N PHE A 84 -12.81 -23.97 -0.70
CA PHE A 84 -14.22 -24.32 -0.82
C PHE A 84 -14.77 -24.28 -2.25
N ILE A 85 -14.02 -23.72 -3.21
CA ILE A 85 -14.46 -23.63 -4.61
C ILE A 85 -13.38 -24.24 -5.52
N PRO A 86 -13.39 -25.57 -5.72
CA PRO A 86 -12.39 -26.29 -6.53
C PRO A 86 -12.28 -25.74 -7.96
N ALA A 87 -13.36 -25.20 -8.51
CA ALA A 87 -13.39 -24.58 -9.84
C ALA A 87 -12.44 -23.38 -10.01
N TYR A 88 -11.99 -22.75 -8.92
CA TYR A 88 -11.04 -21.63 -8.95
C TYR A 88 -9.59 -22.05 -8.72
N GLN A 89 -9.32 -23.29 -8.28
CA GLN A 89 -7.96 -23.77 -8.05
C GLN A 89 -7.12 -23.78 -9.33
N SER A 90 -7.73 -24.04 -10.49
CA SER A 90 -7.06 -24.04 -11.80
C SER A 90 -6.91 -22.66 -12.44
N LYS A 91 -7.61 -21.63 -11.91
CA LYS A 91 -7.62 -20.26 -12.46
C LYS A 91 -6.82 -19.27 -11.64
N LEU A 92 -6.44 -19.64 -10.42
CA LEU A 92 -5.67 -18.77 -9.52
C LEU A 92 -4.17 -18.89 -9.80
N PRO A 93 -3.43 -17.77 -9.71
CA PRO A 93 -1.99 -17.80 -9.89
C PRO A 93 -1.35 -18.66 -8.79
N PRO A 94 -0.21 -19.31 -9.09
CA PRO A 94 0.56 -20.07 -8.11
C PRO A 94 0.79 -19.26 -6.82
N VAL A 95 0.83 -19.94 -5.67
CA VAL A 95 1.03 -19.30 -4.34
C VAL A 95 2.28 -18.41 -4.32
N LYS A 96 3.34 -18.81 -5.04
CA LYS A 96 4.58 -18.01 -5.23
C LYS A 96 4.34 -16.64 -5.87
N ASP A 97 3.38 -16.55 -6.78
CA ASP A 97 3.05 -15.32 -7.52
C ASP A 97 2.05 -14.47 -6.72
N LEU A 98 1.28 -15.11 -5.81
CA LEU A 98 0.41 -14.43 -4.86
C LEU A 98 1.21 -13.49 -3.93
N LEU A 99 2.34 -13.96 -3.40
CA LEU A 99 3.25 -13.14 -2.58
C LEU A 99 3.77 -11.91 -3.34
N THR A 100 4.02 -12.07 -4.64
CA THR A 100 4.50 -11.00 -5.52
C THR A 100 3.44 -9.91 -5.71
N LEU A 101 2.15 -10.26 -5.61
CA LEU A 101 1.02 -9.33 -5.70
C LEU A 101 0.63 -8.70 -4.35
N ILE A 102 0.84 -9.39 -3.23
CA ILE A 102 0.48 -8.86 -1.90
C ILE A 102 1.14 -7.52 -1.61
N LEU A 103 2.43 -7.38 -1.95
CA LEU A 103 3.18 -6.18 -1.59
C LEU A 103 2.72 -4.93 -2.35
N PRO A 104 2.50 -4.97 -3.69
CA PRO A 104 1.85 -3.90 -4.42
C PRO A 104 0.43 -3.58 -3.95
N PHE A 105 -0.36 -4.61 -3.61
CA PHE A 105 -1.72 -4.42 -3.07
C PHE A 105 -1.70 -3.76 -1.70
N PHE A 106 -0.77 -4.14 -0.82
CA PHE A 106 -0.57 -3.48 0.46
C PHE A 106 -0.20 -2.02 0.25
N LEU A 107 0.74 -1.73 -0.65
CA LEU A 107 1.17 -0.37 -0.93
C LEU A 107 0.02 0.51 -1.44
N LEU A 108 -0.79 -0.03 -2.36
CA LEU A 108 -1.96 0.66 -2.88
C LEU A 108 -3.01 0.91 -1.78
N THR A 109 -3.29 -0.11 -0.97
CA THR A 109 -4.24 -0.03 0.16
C THR A 109 -3.79 1.00 1.20
N HIS A 110 -2.51 0.95 1.57
CA HIS A 110 -1.89 1.89 2.50
C HIS A 110 -1.93 3.32 1.95
N GLY A 111 -1.63 3.50 0.66
CA GLY A 111 -1.75 4.77 -0.03
C GLY A 111 -3.18 5.33 0.02
N VAL A 112 -4.19 4.51 -0.28
CA VAL A 112 -5.61 4.94 -0.26
C VAL A 112 -6.06 5.31 1.16
N ILE A 113 -5.79 4.47 2.15
CA ILE A 113 -6.18 4.75 3.55
C ILE A 113 -5.47 5.99 4.07
N GLY A 114 -4.17 6.11 3.79
CA GLY A 114 -3.38 7.27 4.15
C GLY A 114 -3.89 8.55 3.49
N PHE A 115 -4.27 8.48 2.21
CA PHE A 115 -4.85 9.61 1.49
C PHE A 115 -6.18 10.05 2.10
N ILE A 116 -7.08 9.12 2.44
CA ILE A 116 -8.36 9.42 3.09
C ILE A 116 -8.15 10.07 4.47
N ASN A 117 -7.21 9.55 5.28
CA ASN A 117 -6.94 10.09 6.62
C ASN A 117 -6.01 11.32 6.61
N SER A 118 -5.49 11.73 5.45
CA SER A 118 -4.51 12.83 5.34
C SER A 118 -5.09 14.20 5.72
N SER A 119 -6.39 14.40 5.53
CA SER A 119 -7.09 15.62 5.94
C SER A 119 -7.12 15.78 7.46
N ASP A 120 -7.15 14.68 8.21
CA ASP A 120 -7.09 14.70 9.67
C ASP A 120 -5.68 15.08 10.15
N ILE A 121 -4.64 14.60 9.43
CA ILE A 121 -3.23 14.94 9.72
C ILE A 121 -2.91 16.42 9.46
N GLU A 122 -3.61 17.05 8.50
CA GLU A 122 -3.43 18.47 8.19
C GLU A 122 -4.25 19.40 9.08
N LYS A 123 -5.38 18.93 9.65
CA LYS A 123 -6.21 19.74 10.57
C LYS A 123 -5.53 19.99 11.92
N GLU A 124 -4.75 19.04 12.42
CA GLU A 124 -3.93 19.23 13.64
C GLU A 124 -2.69 20.14 13.44
N LYS A 125 -2.50 20.72 12.25
CA LYS A 125 -1.50 21.79 12.02
C LYS A 125 -1.96 23.17 12.52
N LYS A 126 -3.26 23.36 12.80
CA LYS A 126 -3.83 24.60 13.36
C LYS A 126 -4.03 24.44 14.86
#